data_AF-E3CDC0-F1
#
_entry.id   AF-E3CDC0-F1
#
_cell.length_a   1.000
_cell.length_b   1.000
_cell.length_c   1.000
_cell.angle_alpha   90.00
_cell.angle_beta   90.00
_cell.angle_gamma   90.00
#
_symmetry.space_group_name_H-M   'P 1'
#
loop_
_entity.id
_entity.type
_entity.pdbx_description
1 polymer ?
#
loop_
_entity_poly.entity_id
_entity_poly.type
_entity_poly.pdbx_seq_one_letter_code
_entity_poly.pdbx_strand_id
1 'polypeptide(L)' 'MKKIFIGNSLPEWSAFTIKVDENNKVSLDFDYAPWLESDFGPTDRIDSFEYKYLGKQQANEKELEQFKAMEAFQREHNGK' A
#
# COMPACT_ATOMS: atom_id res chain seq x y z
N MET A 1 -7.89 -16.22 0.69
CA MET A 1 -8.19 -14.87 1.21
C MET A 1 -9.10 -14.10 0.28
N LYS A 2 -8.66 -13.65 -0.91
CA LYS A 2 -9.49 -12.83 -1.82
C LYS A 2 -10.86 -13.45 -2.19
N LYS A 3 -10.90 -14.76 -2.47
CA LYS A 3 -12.15 -15.52 -2.70
C LYS A 3 -13.15 -15.47 -1.52
N ILE A 4 -12.67 -15.35 -0.28
CA ILE A 4 -13.52 -15.28 0.92
C ILE A 4 -14.25 -13.94 0.96
N PHE A 5 -13.57 -12.84 0.60
CA PHE A 5 -14.18 -11.50 0.52
C PHE A 5 -15.29 -11.49 -0.54
N ILE A 6 -14.98 -11.95 -1.74
CA ILE A 6 -15.93 -12.05 -2.86
C ILE A 6 -17.14 -12.91 -2.45
N GLY A 7 -16.91 -14.08 -1.85
CA GLY A 7 -17.98 -14.98 -1.40
C GLY A 7 -18.87 -14.40 -0.28
N ASN A 8 -18.39 -13.39 0.43
CA ASN A 8 -19.15 -12.66 1.46
C ASN A 8 -19.62 -11.27 0.98
N SER A 9 -19.57 -11.00 -0.33
CA SER A 9 -19.95 -9.70 -0.92
C SER A 9 -19.18 -8.50 -0.34
N LEU A 10 -17.95 -8.74 0.13
CA LEU A 10 -17.05 -7.68 0.56
C LEU A 10 -16.26 -7.12 -0.63
N PRO A 11 -15.87 -5.83 -0.60
CA PRO A 11 -15.11 -5.22 -1.67
C PRO A 11 -13.81 -5.96 -1.98
N GLU A 12 -13.44 -5.96 -3.25
CA GLU A 12 -12.21 -6.58 -3.72
C GLU A 12 -11.01 -5.66 -3.48
N TRP A 13 -10.10 -6.08 -2.59
CA TRP A 13 -8.84 -5.37 -2.36
C TRP A 13 -7.78 -5.74 -3.41
N SER A 14 -6.85 -4.81 -3.66
CA SER A 14 -5.74 -4.95 -4.60
C SER A 14 -4.43 -5.30 -3.89
N ALA A 15 -4.24 -4.81 -2.66
CA ALA A 15 -3.10 -5.10 -1.81
C ALA A 15 -3.52 -5.15 -0.32
N PHE A 16 -2.63 -5.63 0.54
CA PHE A 16 -2.80 -5.55 1.98
C PHE A 16 -1.44 -5.47 2.66
N THR A 17 -1.40 -4.86 3.85
CA THR A 17 -0.20 -4.76 4.68
C THR A 17 -0.43 -5.51 6.00
N ILE A 18 0.48 -6.42 6.34
CA ILE A 18 0.53 -7.09 7.65
C ILE A 18 1.62 -6.43 8.48
N LYS A 19 1.27 -5.97 9.68
CA LYS A 19 2.23 -5.46 10.68
C LYS A 19 2.18 -6.36 11.90
N VAL A 20 3.34 -6.79 12.37
CA VAL A 20 3.48 -7.58 13.60
C VAL A 20 4.34 -6.76 14.56
N ASP A 21 3.81 -6.47 15.74
CA ASP A 21 4.56 -5.73 16.77
C ASP A 21 5.39 -6.64 17.67
N GLU A 22 6.15 -6.04 18.58
CA GLU A 22 7.02 -6.73 19.54
C GLU A 22 6.26 -7.69 20.49
N ASN A 23 4.95 -7.51 20.65
CA ASN A 23 4.08 -8.35 21.48
C ASN A 23 3.37 -9.45 20.66
N ASN A 24 3.78 -9.67 19.41
CA ASN A 24 3.13 -10.56 18.44
C ASN A 24 1.68 -10.15 18.09
N LYS A 25 1.30 -8.89 18.32
CA LYS A 25 -0.01 -8.40 17.87
C LYS A 25 0.04 -8.15 16.37
N VAL A 26 -0.91 -8.75 15.66
CA VAL A 26 -1.05 -8.61 14.20
C VAL A 26 -2.06 -7.51 13.88
N SER A 27 -1.68 -6.60 13.00
CA SER A 27 -2.56 -5.61 12.38
C SER A 27 -2.59 -5.83 10.87
N LEU A 28 -3.76 -5.67 10.26
CA LEU A 28 -3.99 -5.89 8.85
C LEU A 28 -4.71 -4.67 8.26
N ASP A 29 -4.08 -4.04 7.27
CA ASP A 29 -4.65 -2.93 6.52
C ASP A 29 -4.91 -3.38 5.08
N PHE A 30 -6.16 -3.29 4.61
CA PHE A 30 -6.52 -3.58 3.23
C PHE A 30 -6.44 -2.33 2.38
N ASP A 31 -5.95 -2.50 1.15
CA ASP A 31 -5.79 -1.44 0.16
C ASP A 31 -6.62 -1.78 -1.09
N TYR A 32 -7.43 -0.83 -1.54
CA TYR A 32 -8.36 -0.90 -2.65
C TYR A 32 -7.92 -0.05 -3.86
N ALA A 33 -6.77 0.62 -3.79
CA ALA A 33 -6.25 1.42 -4.89
C ALA A 33 -5.93 0.54 -6.10
N PRO A 34 -6.31 0.91 -7.33
CA PRO A 34 -6.09 0.11 -8.53
C PRO A 34 -4.64 0.24 -9.01
N TRP A 35 -3.68 -0.25 -8.22
CA TRP A 35 -2.24 -0.11 -8.48
C TRP A 35 -1.80 -0.61 -9.86
N LEU A 36 -2.45 -1.64 -10.41
CA LEU A 36 -2.14 -2.18 -11.74
C LEU A 36 -2.59 -1.27 -12.89
N GLU A 37 -3.47 -0.30 -12.62
CA GLU A 37 -3.94 0.72 -13.56
C GLU A 37 -3.17 2.03 -13.42
N SER A 38 -2.28 2.13 -12.42
CA SER A 38 -1.42 3.28 -12.19
C SER A 38 -0.09 3.18 -12.95
N ASP A 39 0.60 4.30 -13.10
CA ASP A 39 1.95 4.36 -13.66
C ASP A 39 3.04 3.85 -12.68
N PHE A 40 2.66 3.47 -11.45
CA PHE A 40 3.60 3.01 -10.43
C PHE A 40 3.93 1.52 -10.60
N GLY A 41 5.18 1.26 -10.99
CA GLY A 41 5.68 -0.08 -11.24
C GLY A 41 5.85 -0.93 -9.98
N PRO A 42 6.21 -2.23 -10.13
CA PRO A 42 6.54 -3.09 -9.00
C PRO A 42 7.65 -2.52 -8.10
N THR A 43 8.71 -1.98 -8.68
CA THR A 43 9.83 -1.38 -7.93
C THR A 43 9.39 -0.17 -7.13
N ASP A 44 8.63 0.75 -7.73
CA ASP A 44 8.13 1.95 -7.05
C ASP A 44 7.31 1.61 -5.80
N ARG A 45 6.51 0.53 -5.88
CA ARG A 45 5.68 0.05 -4.77
C ARG A 45 6.50 -0.57 -3.64
N ILE A 46 7.60 -1.26 -3.96
CA ILE A 46 8.55 -1.75 -2.95
C ILE A 46 9.23 -0.56 -2.28
N ASP A 47 9.76 0.38 -3.06
CA ASP A 47 10.48 1.53 -2.54
C ASP A 47 9.60 2.41 -1.66
N SER A 48 8.35 2.64 -2.07
CA SER A 48 7.35 3.37 -1.28
C SER A 48 7.02 2.64 0.03
N PHE A 49 6.92 1.30 0.03
CA PHE A 49 6.72 0.52 1.24
C PHE A 49 7.90 0.65 2.21
N GLU A 50 9.13 0.51 1.71
CA GLU A 50 10.35 0.66 2.50
C GLU A 50 10.51 2.08 3.07
N TYR A 51 10.15 3.10 2.29
CA TYR A 51 10.14 4.50 2.74
C TYR A 51 9.14 4.70 3.89
N LYS A 52 7.91 4.20 3.71
CA LYS A 52 6.82 4.39 4.67
C LYS A 52 7.02 3.65 6.00
N TYR A 53 7.61 2.45 5.96
CA TYR A 53 7.63 1.56 7.12
C TYR A 53 9.01 1.13 7.60
N LEU A 54 10.03 1.14 6.74
CA LEU A 54 11.36 0.58 7.05
C LEU A 54 12.47 1.64 7.13
N GLY A 55 12.12 2.92 7.02
CA GLY A 55 13.05 4.04 7.19
C GLY A 55 13.97 4.30 6.01
N LYS A 56 13.66 3.76 4.82
CA LYS A 56 14.39 4.09 3.58
C LYS A 56 14.41 5.60 3.39
N GLN A 57 15.58 6.14 3.07
CA GLN A 57 15.74 7.54 2.69
C GLN A 57 15.56 7.66 1.18
N GLN A 58 14.94 8.75 0.74
CA GLN A 58 14.92 9.11 -0.67
C GLN A 58 16.33 9.35 -1.19
N ALA A 59 16.61 8.92 -2.41
CA ALA A 59 17.83 9.19 -3.14
C ALA A 59 17.87 10.63 -3.67
N ASN A 60 16.71 11.22 -3.97
CA ASN A 60 16.59 12.58 -4.49
C ASN A 60 15.16 13.15 -4.32
N GLU A 61 14.98 14.42 -4.67
CA GLU A 61 13.68 15.11 -4.58
C GLU A 61 12.60 14.48 -5.47
N LYS A 62 12.96 14.00 -6.66
CA LYS A 62 12.01 13.35 -7.57
C LYS A 62 11.43 12.07 -6.98
N GLU A 63 12.25 11.27 -6.31
CA GLU A 63 11.78 10.06 -5.63
C GLU A 63 10.87 10.40 -4.45
N LEU A 64 11.18 11.46 -3.69
CA LEU A 64 10.30 11.95 -2.62
C LEU A 64 8.94 12.42 -3.16
N GLU A 65 8.92 13.12 -4.30
CA GLU A 65 7.69 13.51 -4.98
C GLU A 65 6.88 12.29 -5.43
N GLN A 66 7.55 11.26 -5.96
CA GLN A 66 6.91 9.99 -6.32
C GLN A 66 6.27 9.33 -5.10
N PHE A 67 6.96 9.23 -3.96
CA PHE A 67 6.37 8.66 -2.74
C PHE A 67 5.13 9.42 -2.29
N LYS A 68 5.16 10.76 -2.32
CA LYS A 68 3.99 11.59 -1.99
C LYS A 68 2.82 11.37 -2.96
N ALA A 69 3.09 11.22 -4.25
CA ALA A 69 2.08 10.93 -5.25
C ALA A 69 1.44 9.55 -5.02
N MET A 70 2.24 8.54 -4.67
CA MET A 70 1.76 7.20 -4.34
C MET A 70 0.90 7.20 -3.06
N GLU A 71 1.29 7.96 -2.03
CA GLU A 71 0.47 8.11 -0.83
C GLU A 71 -0.86 8.82 -1.10
N ALA A 72 -0.86 9.83 -1.97
CA ALA A 72 -2.08 10.51 -2.40
C ALA A 72 -3.01 9.57 -3.18
N PHE A 73 -2.46 8.82 -4.14
CA PHE A 73 -3.19 7.81 -4.90
C PHE A 73 -3.80 6.75 -3.98
N GLN A 74 -3.02 6.21 -3.03
CA GLN A 74 -3.53 5.28 -2.02
C GLN A 74 -4.69 5.91 -1.23
N ARG A 75 -4.56 7.17 -0.79
CA ARG A 75 -5.59 7.85 0.01
C ARG A 75 -6.88 8.09 -0.76
N GLU A 76 -6.80 8.46 -2.04
CA GLU A 76 -7.96 8.70 -2.89
C GLU A 76 -8.87 7.47 -2.99
N HIS A 77 -8.28 6.28 -3.09
CA HIS A 77 -9.03 5.03 -3.28
C HIS A 77 -9.37 4.28 -1.99
N ASN A 78 -8.66 4.57 -0.89
CA ASN A 78 -8.92 3.97 0.42
C ASN A 78 -9.66 4.89 1.39
N GLY A 79 -9.91 6.13 0.97
CA GLY A 79 -10.68 7.10 1.74
C GLY A 79 -12.09 6.60 2.00
N LYS A 80 -12.44 6.51 3.29
CA LYS A 80 -13.80 6.83 3.71
C LYS A 80 -14.02 8.33 3.58
#